data_AF-A0A943KA75-F1
#
_entry.id   AF-A0A943KA75-F1
#
_cell.length_a   1.000
_cell.length_b   1.000
_cell.length_c   1.000
_cell.angle_alpha   90.00
_cell.angle_beta   90.00
_cell.angle_gamma   90.00
#
_symmetry.space_group_name_H-M   'P 1'
#
loop_
_entity.id
_entity.type
_entity.pdbx_description
1 polymer ?
#
loop_
_entity_poly.entity_id
_entity_poly.type
_entity_poly.pdbx_seq_one_letter_code
_entity_poly.pdbx_strand_id
1 'polypeptide(L)'
;MSSLNLKLSADKIYNQNFSGAKSGYNCLQVDTLLDSVISDYEAFESYVKDQDVAKVELERINKLLNEKVTSLQVENTVLKQKLDDVKGITSSGQDNLSLLKRINDLETALYKAGVDPTKIK
;
A
#
# COMPACT_ATOMS: atom_id res chain seq x y z
N MET A 1 10.46 13.25 -14.52
CA MET A 1 11.66 13.32 -13.67
C MET A 1 12.52 14.44 -14.22
N SER A 2 12.86 15.44 -13.41
CA SER A 2 13.81 16.48 -13.85
C SER A 2 15.17 15.82 -14.04
N SER A 3 15.63 15.71 -15.28
CA SER A 3 16.96 15.19 -15.57
C SER A 3 18.00 16.14 -14.98
N LEU A 4 18.91 15.60 -14.17
CA LEU A 4 20.01 16.36 -13.59
C LEU A 4 20.87 16.89 -14.74
N ASN A 5 20.79 18.19 -15.03
CA ASN A 5 21.55 18.81 -16.11
C ASN A 5 22.97 19.11 -15.65
N LEU A 6 23.81 18.09 -15.63
CA LEU A 6 25.22 18.21 -15.32
C LEU A 6 25.98 18.78 -16.52
N LYS A 7 26.70 19.89 -16.30
CA LYS A 7 27.53 20.53 -17.33
C LYS A 7 28.83 19.75 -17.60
N LEU A 8 29.30 19.02 -16.60
CA LEU A 8 30.55 18.25 -16.60
C LEU A 8 30.25 16.79 -16.24
N SER A 9 31.10 15.89 -16.74
CA SER A 9 31.14 14.46 -16.39
C SER A 9 32.58 14.10 -16.05
N ALA A 10 32.79 12.98 -15.34
CA ALA A 10 34.12 12.45 -15.03
C ALA A 10 35.01 12.39 -16.30
N ASP A 11 34.49 11.81 -17.38
CA ASP A 11 35.18 11.73 -18.68
C ASP A 11 35.54 13.10 -19.27
N LYS A 12 34.67 14.10 -19.13
CA LYS A 12 34.94 15.44 -19.66
C LYS A 12 36.05 16.12 -18.87
N ILE A 13 36.09 15.91 -17.56
CA ILE A 13 37.11 16.46 -16.68
C ILE A 13 38.47 15.80 -16.98
N TYR A 14 38.48 14.47 -17.14
CA TYR A 14 39.68 13.72 -17.47
C TYR A 14 40.31 14.14 -18.81
N ASN A 15 39.50 14.36 -19.84
CA ASN A 15 39.98 14.75 -21.17
C ASN A 15 40.21 16.27 -21.33
N GLN A 16 40.06 17.05 -20.26
CA GLN A 16 40.16 18.50 -20.32
C GLN A 16 41.62 18.94 -20.44
N ASN A 17 41.97 19.58 -21.56
CA ASN A 17 43.29 20.19 -21.73
C ASN A 17 43.26 21.68 -21.39
N PHE A 18 44.24 22.13 -20.61
CA PHE A 18 44.43 23.54 -20.24
C PHE A 18 45.62 24.14 -21.01
N SER A 19 45.48 25.40 -21.45
CA SER A 19 46.60 26.15 -22.02
C SER A 19 47.50 26.70 -20.89
N GLY A 20 48.81 26.46 -21.00
CA GLY A 20 49.78 26.97 -20.03
C GLY A 20 50.00 28.48 -20.19
N ALA A 21 49.73 29.25 -19.13
CA ALA A 21 50.06 30.68 -19.07
C ALA A 21 51.30 30.91 -18.18
N LYS A 22 52.06 31.98 -18.46
CA LYS A 22 53.33 32.31 -17.77
C LYS A 22 53.22 32.51 -16.24
N SER A 23 52.01 32.80 -15.75
CA SER A 23 51.69 32.93 -14.30
C SER A 23 50.49 32.04 -13.92
N GLY A 24 50.40 30.84 -14.49
CA GLY A 24 49.33 29.89 -14.22
C GLY A 24 49.49 29.11 -12.91
N TYR A 25 48.45 28.34 -12.56
CA TYR A 25 48.51 27.36 -11.48
C TYR A 25 49.51 26.25 -11.79
N ASN A 26 50.04 25.62 -10.74
CA ASN A 26 50.92 24.48 -10.88
C ASN A 26 50.14 23.29 -11.49
N CYS A 27 50.60 22.78 -12.63
CA CYS A 27 49.91 21.70 -13.34
C CYS A 27 49.69 20.47 -12.46
N LEU A 28 50.67 20.06 -11.66
CA LEU A 28 50.57 18.87 -10.81
C LEU A 28 49.53 19.05 -9.71
N GLN A 29 49.45 20.24 -9.09
CA GLN A 29 48.43 20.52 -8.08
C GLN A 29 47.02 20.52 -8.66
N VAL A 30 46.87 21.06 -9.87
CA VAL A 30 45.58 21.05 -10.58
C VAL A 30 45.19 19.61 -10.92
N ASP A 31 46.12 18.82 -11.45
CA ASP A 31 45.88 17.42 -11.82
C ASP A 31 45.43 16.57 -10.62
N THR A 32 46.16 16.65 -9.50
CA THR A 32 45.79 15.93 -8.26
C THR A 32 44.42 16.35 -7.72
N LEU A 33 44.07 17.64 -7.86
CA LEU A 33 42.73 18.10 -7.48
C LEU A 33 41.67 17.53 -8.43
N LEU A 34 41.92 17.54 -9.73
CA LEU A 34 40.99 17.03 -10.74
C LEU A 34 40.78 15.52 -10.62
N ASP A 35 41.80 14.74 -10.25
CA ASP A 35 41.66 13.32 -9.90
C ASP A 35 40.65 13.11 -8.75
N SER A 36 40.74 13.95 -7.72
CA SER A 36 39.81 13.90 -6.58
C SER A 36 38.38 14.28 -7.01
N VAL A 37 38.25 15.31 -7.85
CA VAL A 37 36.95 15.71 -8.40
C VAL A 37 36.35 14.62 -9.29
N ILE A 38 37.16 13.95 -10.10
CA ILE A 38 36.72 12.80 -10.92
C ILE A 38 36.18 11.69 -10.02
N SER A 39 36.91 11.34 -8.96
CA SER A 39 36.48 10.31 -8.01
C SER A 39 35.15 10.66 -7.34
N ASP A 40 34.96 11.92 -6.93
CA ASP A 40 33.68 12.37 -6.38
C ASP A 40 32.55 12.28 -7.40
N TYR A 41 32.79 12.64 -8.66
CA TYR A 41 31.80 12.53 -9.73
C TYR A 41 31.38 11.09 -9.99
N GLU A 42 32.33 10.14 -10.03
CA GLU A 42 32.02 8.72 -10.14
C GLU A 42 31.20 8.21 -8.95
N ALA A 43 31.54 8.64 -7.73
CA ALA A 43 30.78 8.30 -6.53
C ALA A 43 29.35 8.85 -6.58
N PHE A 44 29.16 10.08 -7.06
CA PHE A 44 27.83 10.67 -7.25
C PHE A 44 27.03 9.93 -8.33
N GLU A 45 27.64 9.55 -9.44
CA GLU A 45 26.98 8.78 -10.49
C GLU A 45 26.51 7.42 -9.96
N SER A 46 27.36 6.72 -9.19
CA SER A 46 26.97 5.47 -8.52
C SER A 46 25.81 5.70 -7.56
N TYR A 47 25.88 6.73 -6.72
CA TYR A 47 24.83 7.04 -5.74
C TYR A 47 23.48 7.34 -6.41
N VAL A 48 23.48 8.12 -7.49
CA VAL A 48 22.26 8.42 -8.26
C VAL A 48 21.68 7.15 -8.86
N LYS A 49 22.52 6.28 -9.43
CA LYS A 49 22.09 5.01 -9.99
C LYS A 49 21.45 4.11 -8.92
N ASP A 50 22.05 4.02 -7.74
CA ASP A 50 21.52 3.24 -6.63
C ASP A 50 20.18 3.80 -6.12
N GLN A 51 20.06 5.13 -6.05
CA GLN A 51 18.80 5.83 -5.74
C GLN A 51 17.70 5.53 -6.77
N ASP A 52 18.02 5.57 -8.06
CA ASP A 52 17.05 5.28 -9.12
C ASP A 52 16.58 3.82 -9.05
N VAL A 53 17.48 2.87 -8.79
CA VAL A 53 17.14 1.46 -8.58
C VAL A 53 16.23 1.30 -7.36
N ALA A 54 16.58 1.93 -6.22
CA ALA A 54 15.78 1.87 -5.01
C ALA A 54 14.38 2.49 -5.20
N LYS A 55 14.29 3.58 -5.98
CA LYS A 55 13.02 4.23 -6.30
C LYS A 55 12.12 3.33 -7.14
N VAL A 56 12.67 2.69 -8.18
CA VAL A 56 11.93 1.73 -9.01
C VAL A 56 11.42 0.57 -8.16
N GLU A 57 12.23 0.04 -7.25
CA GLU A 57 11.80 -1.05 -6.38
C GLU A 57 10.72 -0.62 -5.38
N LEU A 58 10.82 0.59 -4.80
CA LEU A 58 9.78 1.16 -3.95
C LEU A 58 8.47 1.38 -4.70
N GLU A 59 8.52 1.86 -5.94
CA GLU A 59 7.33 2.01 -6.79
C GLU A 59 6.69 0.65 -7.09
N ARG A 60 7.51 -0.38 -7.36
CA ARG A 60 7.05 -1.76 -7.55
C ARG A 60 6.36 -2.33 -6.32
N ILE A 61 6.98 -2.16 -5.14
CA ILE A 61 6.42 -2.64 -3.87
C ILE A 61 5.12 -1.91 -3.54
N ASN A 62 5.06 -0.59 -3.70
CA ASN A 62 3.84 0.18 -3.48
C ASN A 62 2.70 -0.29 -4.38
N LYS A 63 2.99 -0.57 -5.65
CA LYS A 63 1.98 -1.12 -6.57
C LYS A 63 1.42 -2.45 -6.07
N LEU A 64 2.29 -3.40 -5.69
CA LEU A 64 1.86 -4.69 -5.15
C LEU A 64 1.07 -4.56 -3.84
N LEU A 65 1.49 -3.64 -2.96
CA LEU A 65 0.78 -3.38 -1.72
C LEU A 65 -0.62 -2.81 -1.99
N ASN A 66 -0.74 -1.86 -2.92
CA ASN A 66 -2.03 -1.28 -3.30
C ASN A 66 -2.96 -2.33 -3.94
N GLU A 67 -2.42 -3.22 -4.78
CA GLU A 67 -3.18 -4.34 -5.34
C GLU A 67 -3.69 -5.28 -4.23
N LYS A 68 -2.84 -5.61 -3.24
CA LYS A 68 -3.22 -6.43 -2.09
C LYS A 68 -4.25 -5.75 -1.18
N VAL A 69 -4.11 -4.44 -0.96
CA VAL A 69 -5.09 -3.67 -0.18
C VAL A 69 -6.44 -3.67 -0.90
N THR A 70 -6.44 -3.46 -2.22
CA THR A 70 -7.66 -3.46 -3.02
C THR A 70 -8.35 -4.81 -2.99
N SER A 71 -7.60 -5.92 -3.14
CA SER A 71 -8.20 -7.27 -3.07
C SER A 71 -8.79 -7.58 -1.70
N LEU A 72 -8.07 -7.24 -0.62
CA LEU A 72 -8.55 -7.43 0.75
C LEU A 72 -9.76 -6.53 1.09
N GLN A 73 -9.83 -5.33 0.51
CA GLN A 73 -10.99 -4.46 0.64
C GLN A 73 -12.22 -5.06 -0.04
N VAL A 74 -12.07 -5.58 -1.27
CA VAL A 74 -13.14 -6.27 -1.99
C VAL A 74 -13.59 -7.52 -1.24
N GLU A 75 -12.66 -8.31 -0.71
CA GLU A 75 -13.01 -9.48 0.10
C GLU A 75 -13.78 -9.07 1.36
N ASN A 76 -13.33 -8.01 2.06
CA ASN A 76 -14.02 -7.49 3.23
C ASN A 76 -15.43 -6.98 2.92
N THR A 77 -15.64 -6.29 1.79
CA THR A 77 -16.98 -5.81 1.43
C THR A 77 -17.91 -7.00 1.13
N VAL A 78 -17.44 -8.01 0.39
CA VAL A 78 -18.20 -9.22 0.12
C VAL A 78 -18.52 -9.97 1.42
N LEU A 79 -17.55 -10.13 2.32
CA LEU A 79 -17.76 -10.80 3.60
C LEU A 79 -18.72 -10.02 4.51
N LYS A 80 -18.63 -8.69 4.56
CA LYS A 80 -19.58 -7.86 5.29
C LYS A 80 -20.99 -7.99 4.74
N GLN A 81 -21.15 -7.99 3.42
CA GLN A 81 -22.45 -8.17 2.79
C GLN A 81 -23.05 -9.55 3.10
N LYS A 82 -22.25 -10.62 2.98
CA LYS A 82 -22.66 -11.96 3.41
C LYS A 82 -23.03 -12.03 4.90
N LEU A 83 -22.31 -11.29 5.75
CA LEU A 83 -22.60 -11.24 7.18
C LEU A 83 -23.93 -10.52 7.47
N ASP A 84 -24.21 -9.43 6.76
CA ASP A 84 -25.47 -8.70 6.90
C ASP A 84 -26.66 -9.54 6.40
N ASP A 85 -26.49 -10.28 5.30
CA ASP A 85 -27.48 -11.24 4.79
C ASP A 85 -27.77 -12.34 5.82
N VAL A 86 -26.72 -12.92 6.43
CA VAL A 86 -26.86 -13.95 7.49
C VAL A 86 -27.49 -13.39 8.75
N LYS A 87 -27.13 -12.16 9.17
CA LYS A 87 -27.74 -11.50 10.32
C LYS A 87 -29.24 -11.29 10.13
N GLY A 88 -29.68 -10.86 8.95
CA GLY A 88 -31.11 -10.73 8.63
C GLY A 88 -31.86 -12.06 8.78
N ILE A 89 -31.24 -13.17 8.37
CA ILE A 89 -31.81 -14.52 8.50
C ILE A 89 -31.82 -14.97 9.97
N THR A 90 -30.74 -14.76 10.73
CA THR A 90 -30.69 -15.17 12.15
C THR A 90 -31.63 -14.36 13.04
N SER A 91 -31.78 -13.07 12.80
CA SER A 91 -32.73 -12.23 13.54
C SER A 91 -34.16 -12.68 13.29
N SER A 92 -34.53 -12.90 12.02
CA SER A 92 -35.84 -13.44 11.65
C SER A 92 -36.07 -14.83 12.26
N GLY A 93 -35.05 -15.69 12.29
CA GLY A 93 -35.10 -17.00 12.92
C GLY A 93 -35.24 -16.96 14.44
N GLN A 94 -34.59 -16.02 15.12
CA GLN A 94 -34.71 -15.80 16.56
C GLN A 94 -36.08 -15.23 16.93
N ASP A 95 -36.59 -14.27 16.16
CA ASP A 95 -37.93 -13.72 16.36
C ASP A 95 -38.99 -14.80 16.17
N ASN A 96 -38.89 -15.59 15.11
CA ASN A 96 -39.79 -16.73 14.87
C ASN A 96 -39.73 -17.76 16.01
N LEU A 97 -38.53 -18.08 16.53
CA LEU A 97 -38.39 -19.00 17.67
C LEU A 97 -39.02 -18.44 18.95
N SER A 98 -38.90 -17.13 19.18
CA SER A 98 -39.52 -16.47 20.32
C SER A 98 -41.06 -16.44 20.21
N LEU A 99 -41.58 -16.22 18.99
CA LEU A 99 -43.01 -16.30 18.68
C LEU A 99 -43.55 -17.70 18.91
N LEU A 100 -42.85 -18.75 18.47
CA LEU A 100 -43.23 -20.14 18.72
C LEU A 100 -43.30 -20.47 20.21
N LYS A 101 -42.32 -20.02 21.01
CA LYS A 101 -42.36 -20.18 22.47
C LYS A 101 -43.56 -19.47 23.07
N ARG A 102 -43.84 -18.24 22.64
CA ARG A 102 -44.98 -17.46 23.12
C ARG A 102 -46.32 -18.11 22.75
N ILE A 103 -46.45 -18.63 21.53
CA ILE A 103 -47.63 -19.37 21.09
C ILE A 103 -47.84 -20.59 21.98
N ASN A 104 -46.80 -21.39 22.20
CA ASN A 104 -46.87 -22.57 23.07
C ASN A 104 -47.28 -22.23 24.52
N ASP A 105 -46.77 -21.12 25.07
CA ASP A 105 -47.15 -20.64 26.40
C ASP A 105 -48.63 -20.21 26.45
N LEU A 106 -49.10 -19.52 25.40
CA LEU A 106 -50.50 -19.09 25.27
C LEU A 106 -51.44 -20.29 25.10
N GLU A 107 -51.07 -21.26 24.27
CA GLU A 107 -51.83 -22.52 24.12
C GLU A 107 -51.92 -23.24 25.46
N THR A 108 -50.80 -23.38 26.17
CA THR A 108 -50.78 -24.00 27.51
C THR A 108 -51.67 -23.24 28.49
N ALA A 109 -51.66 -21.90 28.46
CA ALA A 109 -52.52 -21.08 29.31
C ALA A 109 -54.02 -21.26 28.97
N LEU A 110 -54.37 -21.34 27.68
CA LEU A 110 -55.74 -21.59 27.22
C LEU A 110 -56.22 -22.98 27.65
N TYR A 111 -55.38 -24.01 27.49
CA TYR A 111 -55.69 -25.36 27.98
C TYR A 111 -55.90 -25.37 29.50
N LYS A 112 -55.07 -24.66 30.27
CA LYS A 112 -55.25 -24.52 31.73
C LYS A 112 -56.53 -23.76 32.10
N ALA A 113 -56.94 -22.80 31.29
CA ALA A 113 -58.20 -22.06 31.46
C ALA A 113 -59.44 -22.85 31.01
N GLY A 114 -59.27 -24.09 30.52
CA GLY A 114 -60.37 -24.96 30.09
C GLY A 114 -60.97 -24.61 28.72
N VAL A 115 -60.31 -23.72 27.96
CA VAL A 115 -60.69 -23.36 26.59
C VAL A 115 -59.83 -24.17 25.64
N ASP A 116 -60.46 -25.05 24.86
CA ASP A 116 -59.76 -25.87 23.87
C ASP A 116 -59.39 -25.01 22.65
N PRO A 117 -58.10 -24.68 22.45
CA PRO A 117 -57.66 -23.77 21.39
C PRO A 117 -57.92 -24.35 19.99
N THR A 118 -58.14 -25.65 19.84
CA THR A 118 -58.49 -26.27 18.55
C THR A 118 -59.94 -26.07 18.11
N LYS A 119 -60.79 -25.51 18.99
CA LYS A 119 -62.22 -25.28 18.74
C LYS A 119 -62.60 -23.82 18.59
N ILE A 120 -61.64 -22.91 18.70
CA ILE A 120 -61.84 -21.48 18.46
C ILE A 120 -61.80 -21.28 16.94
N LYS A 121 -62.98 -21.07 16.34
CA LYS A 121 -63.13 -20.71 14.93
C LYS A 121 -63.04 -19.20 14.73
#